data_AF-A0A2A4MNX4-F1
#
_entry.id   AF-A0A2A4MNX4-F1
#
_cell.length_a   1.000
_cell.length_b   1.000
_cell.length_c   1.000
_cell.angle_alpha   90.00
_cell.angle_beta   90.00
_cell.angle_gamma   90.00
#
_symmetry.space_group_name_H-M   'P 1'
#
loop_
_entity.id
_entity.type
_entity.pdbx_description
1 polymer ?
#
loop_
_entity_poly.entity_id
_entity_poly.type
_entity_poly.pdbx_seq_one_letter_code
_entity_poly.pdbx_strand_id
1 'polypeptide(L)' 'MKKFCNKLNKEISLLGCGWLGFPLAINLTRKGYNVKGSTTSESKLAKLKSNGIIPFCIHLSQINKGMSDFLSSDLGCR' A
#
# COMPACT_ATOMS: atom_id res chain seq x y z
N MET A 1 1.35 20.86 -25.69
CA MET A 1 1.20 20.58 -24.24
C MET A 1 1.21 19.06 -24.01
N LYS A 2 2.39 18.43 -23.90
CA LYS A 2 2.49 17.00 -23.56
C LYS A 2 2.66 16.90 -22.05
N LYS A 3 1.59 16.55 -21.33
CA LYS A 3 1.67 16.19 -19.90
C LYS A 3 2.65 15.02 -19.80
N PHE A 4 3.71 15.20 -19.02
CA PHE A 4 4.62 14.14 -18.58
C PHE A 4 3.78 13.01 -17.97
N CYS A 5 3.44 12.00 -18.76
CA CYS A 5 2.96 10.72 -18.23
C CYS A 5 4.19 9.96 -17.76
N ASN A 6 4.73 10.37 -16.60
CA ASN A 6 5.64 9.52 -15.86
C ASN A 6 4.81 8.32 -15.40
N LYS A 7 4.77 7.29 -16.23
CA LYS A 7 4.26 5.96 -15.88
C LYS A 7 5.22 5.39 -14.84
N LEU A 8 5.02 5.83 -13.60
CA LEU A 8 5.72 5.30 -12.45
C LEU A 8 5.03 3.99 -12.11
N ASN A 9 5.59 2.87 -12.57
CA ASN A 9 5.38 1.56 -11.96
C ASN A 9 5.97 1.55 -10.53
N LYS A 10 5.65 2.56 -9.72
CA LYS A 10 6.13 2.73 -8.36
C LYS A 10 5.12 2.06 -7.45
N GLU A 11 5.57 1.00 -6.80
CA GLU A 11 4.82 0.37 -5.73
C GLU A 11 4.84 1.28 -4.50
N ILE A 12 3.67 1.58 -3.95
CA ILE A 12 3.53 2.37 -2.73
C ILE A 12 3.08 1.44 -1.61
N SER A 13 3.88 1.38 -0.55
CA SER A 13 3.60 0.54 0.62
C SER A 13 3.13 1.39 1.79
N LEU A 14 1.89 1.18 2.23
CA LEU A 14 1.21 1.92 3.31
C LEU A 14 1.13 1.08 4.58
N LEU A 15 1.96 1.41 5.55
CA LEU A 15 1.99 0.71 6.84
C LEU A 15 0.78 1.17 7.67
N GLY A 16 -0.25 0.32 7.75
CA GLY A 16 -1.49 0.64 8.46
C GLY A 16 -2.54 1.38 7.61
N CYS A 17 -3.26 0.63 6.77
CA CYS A 17 -4.47 1.07 6.08
C CYS A 17 -5.69 1.11 7.04
N GLY A 18 -5.61 1.96 8.06
CA GLY A 18 -6.73 2.30 8.95
C GLY A 18 -7.68 3.32 8.33
N TRP A 19 -8.27 4.20 9.15
CA TRP A 19 -9.20 5.24 8.69
C TRP A 19 -8.61 6.10 7.58
N LEU A 20 -7.39 6.63 7.75
CA LEU A 20 -6.78 7.56 6.78
C LEU A 20 -6.05 6.82 5.65
N GLY A 21 -5.38 5.73 5.98
CA GLY A 21 -4.62 4.95 5.00
C GLY A 21 -5.51 4.29 3.95
N PHE A 22 -6.76 3.94 4.27
CA PHE A 22 -7.70 3.33 3.34
C PHE A 22 -8.16 4.26 2.19
N PRO A 23 -8.72 5.47 2.43
CA PRO A 23 -9.09 6.40 1.37
C PRO A 23 -7.88 6.88 0.57
N LEU A 24 -6.71 7.01 1.21
CA LEU A 24 -5.46 7.32 0.53
C LEU A 24 -5.07 6.19 -0.45
N ALA A 25 -5.12 4.94 0.00
CA ALA A 25 -4.81 3.77 -0.82
C ALA A 25 -5.72 3.71 -2.06
N ILE A 26 -7.04 3.89 -1.88
CA ILE A 26 -8.00 3.94 -2.99
C ILE A 26 -7.65 5.04 -3.99
N ASN A 27 -7.33 6.24 -3.49
CA ASN A 27 -7.00 7.36 -4.36
C ASN A 27 -5.70 7.12 -5.15
N LEU A 28 -4.71 6.47 -4.55
CA LEU A 28 -3.46 6.10 -5.22
C LEU A 28 -3.67 4.99 -6.25
N THR A 29 -4.46 3.95 -5.92
CA THR A 29 -4.86 2.91 -6.87
C THR A 29 -5.59 3.53 -8.07
N ARG A 30 -6.52 4.47 -7.84
CA ARG A 30 -7.23 5.19 -8.90
C ARG A 30 -6.31 6.07 -9.77
N LYS A 31 -5.20 6.54 -9.21
CA LYS A 31 -4.16 7.27 -9.96
C LYS A 31 -3.23 6.34 -10.77
N GLY A 32 -3.42 5.02 -10.68
CA GLY A 32 -2.67 4.02 -11.43
C GLY A 32 -1.42 3.48 -10.72
N TYR A 33 -1.28 3.72 -9.41
CA TYR A 33 -0.20 3.15 -8.62
C TYR A 33 -0.54 1.73 -8.13
N ASN A 34 0.46 0.86 -8.02
CA ASN A 34 0.34 -0.40 -7.30
C ASN A 34 0.49 -0.14 -5.80
N VAL A 35 -0.60 -0.30 -5.04
CA VAL A 35 -0.61 0.01 -3.61
C VAL A 35 -0.61 -1.27 -2.79
N LYS A 36 0.38 -1.42 -1.91
CA LYS A 36 0.44 -2.44 -0.86
C LYS A 36 -0.07 -1.80 0.44
N GLY A 37 -1.11 -2.36 1.04
CA GLY A 37 -1.71 -1.83 2.27
C GLY A 37 -1.63 -2.85 3.40
N SER A 38 -1.02 -2.49 4.52
CA SER A 38 -0.96 -3.38 5.68
C SER A 38 -2.08 -3.14 6.69
N THR A 39 -2.49 -4.18 7.41
CA THR A 39 -3.46 -4.09 8.50
C THR A 39 -3.10 -5.10 9.59
N THR A 40 -3.54 -4.85 10.83
CA THR A 40 -3.43 -5.80 11.94
C THR A 40 -4.64 -6.72 12.04
N SER A 41 -5.71 -6.47 11.27
CA SER A 41 -6.95 -7.25 11.34
C SER A 41 -7.19 -8.00 10.04
N GLU A 42 -7.19 -9.33 10.08
CA GLU A 42 -7.43 -10.18 8.89
C GLU A 42 -8.77 -9.86 8.20
N SER A 43 -9.79 -9.50 8.98
CA SER A 43 -11.12 -9.11 8.48
C SER A 43 -11.07 -7.93 7.50
N LYS A 44 -10.01 -7.11 7.52
CA LYS A 44 -9.84 -5.95 6.63
C LYS A 44 -9.10 -6.29 5.34
N LEU A 45 -8.48 -7.46 5.23
CA LEU A 45 -7.74 -7.89 4.03
C LEU A 45 -8.67 -8.01 2.82
N ALA A 46 -9.85 -8.61 3.00
CA ALA A 46 -10.86 -8.73 1.95
C ALA A 46 -11.29 -7.35 1.43
N LYS A 47 -11.51 -6.39 2.33
CA LYS A 47 -11.89 -5.02 1.98
C LYS A 47 -10.81 -4.32 1.15
N LEU A 48 -9.53 -4.49 1.51
CA LEU A 48 -8.41 -3.94 0.74
C LEU A 48 -8.33 -4.57 -0.66
N LYS A 49 -8.39 -5.91 -0.74
CA LYS A 49 -8.32 -6.65 -2.01
C LYS A 49 -9.43 -6.24 -2.98
N SER A 50 -10.67 -6.12 -2.49
CA SER A 50 -11.81 -5.71 -3.32
C SER A 50 -11.69 -4.27 -3.86
N ASN A 51 -10.80 -3.45 -3.31
CA ASN A 51 -10.51 -2.10 -3.79
C ASN A 51 -9.23 -2.00 -4.64
N GLY A 52 -8.69 -3.13 -5.09
CA GLY A 52 -7.48 -3.17 -5.91
C GLY A 52 -6.20 -2.83 -5.14
N ILE A 53 -6.22 -2.98 -3.82
CA ILE A 53 -5.05 -2.78 -2.94
C ILE A 53 -4.50 -4.17 -2.60
N ILE A 54 -3.19 -4.35 -2.69
CA ILE A 54 -2.50 -5.59 -2.33
C ILE A 54 -2.46 -5.67 -0.79
N PRO A 55 -3.19 -6.60 -0.16
CA PRO A 55 -3.35 -6.60 1.30
C PRO A 55 -2.20 -7.33 1.99
N PHE A 56 -1.70 -6.78 3.11
CA PHE A 56 -0.71 -7.42 3.98
C PHE A 56 -1.22 -7.45 5.42
N CYS A 57 -1.20 -8.61 6.07
CA CYS A 57 -1.46 -8.68 7.51
C CYS A 57 -0.12 -8.53 8.25
N ILE A 58 0.10 -7.42 8.94
CA ILE A 58 1.33 -7.18 9.71
C ILE A 58 0.93 -6.91 11.14
N HIS A 59 1.36 -7.80 12.03
CA HIS A 59 1.31 -7.57 13.47
C HIS A 59 2.62 -6.93 13.92
N LEU A 60 2.53 -5.82 14.65
CA LEU A 60 3.67 -5.13 15.25
C LEU A 60 4.45 -6.02 16.25
N SER A 61 3.85 -7.12 16.73
CA SER A 61 4.55 -8.14 17.53
C SER A 61 5.43 -9.08 16.69
N GLN A 62 5.32 -9.06 15.37
CA GLN A 62 6.01 -9.96 14.43
C GLN A 62 6.85 -9.22 13.38
N ILE A 63 7.38 -8.04 13.75
CA ILE A 63 8.14 -7.13 12.86
C ILE A 63 9.29 -7.82 12.10
N ASN A 64 9.81 -8.95 12.61
CA ASN A 64 10.97 -9.61 12.02
C ASN A 64 10.70 -10.46 10.75
N LYS A 65 9.45 -10.84 10.44
CA LYS A 65 9.21 -11.87 9.38
C LYS A 65 8.42 -11.41 8.14
N GLY A 66 7.62 -10.34 8.25
CA GLY A 66 6.74 -9.88 7.15
C GLY A 66 7.11 -8.53 6.53
N MET A 67 8.17 -7.90 7.02
CA MET A 67 8.49 -6.50 6.69
C MET A 67 9.26 -6.35 5.38
N SER A 68 10.09 -7.32 4.99
CA SER A 68 10.94 -7.23 3.79
C SER A 68 10.13 -7.13 2.50
N ASP A 69 9.10 -7.97 2.37
CA ASP A 69 8.25 -8.04 1.18
C ASP A 69 7.31 -6.83 1.08
N PHE A 70 7.04 -6.22 2.24
CA PHE A 70 6.22 -5.02 2.36
C PHE A 70 7.02 -3.73 2.15
N LEU A 71 8.25 -3.63 2.66
CA LEU A 71 9.10 -2.43 2.60
C LEU A 71 9.96 -2.34 1.34
N SER A 72 9.75 -3.21 0.35
CA SER A 72 10.48 -3.18 -0.93
C SER A 72 10.14 -1.96 -1.80
N SER A 73 9.39 -0.98 -1.29
CA SER A 73 9.10 0.29 -1.94
C SER A 73 10.14 1.33 -1.55
N ASP A 74 10.83 1.88 -2.56
CA ASP A 74 11.83 2.95 -2.44
C ASP A 74 11.28 4.10 -1.56
N LEU A 75 11.79 4.19 -0.32
CA LEU A 75 11.56 5.30 0.59
C LEU A 75 12.30 6.52 0.04
N GLY A 76 11.69 7.18 -0.94
CA GLY A 76 12.12 8.48 -1.44
C GLY A 76 11.83 9.57 -0.41
N CYS A 77 12.62 9.61 0.66
CA CYS A 77 12.78 10.81 1.49
C CYS A 77 14.01 11.56 0.97
N ARG A 78 13.79 12.51 0.06
CA ARG A 78 14.70 13.62 -0.23
C ARG A 78 13.91 14.91 -0.29
#